data_AF-A0A1S4D7Z5-F1
#
_entry.id   AF-A0A1S4D7Z5-F1
#
_cell.length_a   1.000
_cell.length_b   1.000
_cell.length_c   1.000
_cell.angle_alpha   90.00
_cell.angle_beta   90.00
_cell.angle_gamma   90.00
#
_symmetry.space_group_name_H-M   'P 1'
#
loop_
_entity.id
_entity.type
_entity.pdbx_description
1 polymer ?
#
loop_
_entity_poly.entity_id
_entity_poly.type
_entity_poly.pdbx_seq_one_letter_code
_entity_poly.pdbx_strand_id
1 'polypeptide(L)'
;MATGLIRREISRVHSSPAAKLVVARAHASEAKAHQSESKQQPNIKSFQIYRWSPDNPGKPELKEYKIDLKECGPMVLDALIKIKNEIDQSLTFRRSCREGICGSCAMNIDG
;
A
#
# COMPACT_ATOMS: atom_id res chain seq x y z
N MET A 1 15.29 24.53 -72.11
CA MET A 1 13.96 23.91 -72.19
C MET A 1 12.99 24.70 -71.31
N ALA A 2 12.15 25.53 -71.96
CA ALA A 2 10.88 26.17 -71.55
C ALA A 2 10.77 26.89 -70.17
N THR A 3 10.62 28.21 -70.03
CA THR A 3 9.53 29.17 -70.38
C THR A 3 8.24 29.09 -69.55
N GLY A 4 7.83 30.23 -68.96
CA GLY A 4 6.49 30.53 -68.39
C GLY A 4 6.60 31.13 -66.99
N LEU A 5 6.71 32.45 -66.73
CA LEU A 5 5.87 33.61 -67.07
C LEU A 5 4.39 33.50 -66.63
N ILE A 6 4.00 34.45 -65.75
CA ILE A 6 2.65 35.04 -65.53
C ILE A 6 1.78 34.21 -64.55
N ARG A 7 1.21 34.74 -63.46
CA ARG A 7 0.38 35.96 -63.33
C ARG A 7 0.25 36.41 -61.86
N ARG A 8 0.19 37.73 -61.66
CA ARG A 8 -0.37 38.40 -60.48
C ARG A 8 -1.84 37.98 -60.27
N GLU A 9 -2.23 37.75 -59.04
CA GLU A 9 -3.58 38.02 -58.53
C GLU A 9 -3.43 38.67 -57.15
N ILE A 10 -3.70 39.97 -57.11
CA ILE A 10 -3.94 40.74 -55.89
C ILE A 10 -5.45 40.57 -55.64
N SER A 11 -5.83 40.02 -54.48
CA SER A 11 -7.20 40.20 -53.98
C SER A 11 -7.21 40.38 -52.46
N ARG A 12 -7.30 41.67 -52.11
CA ARG A 12 -8.05 42.27 -50.99
C ARG A 12 -7.83 41.73 -49.57
N VAL A 13 -7.01 42.52 -48.86
CA VAL A 13 -7.23 43.02 -47.49
C VAL A 13 -8.66 42.77 -46.95
N HIS A 14 -8.74 41.99 -45.87
CA HIS A 14 -9.63 42.30 -44.75
C HIS A 14 -8.77 42.39 -43.49
N SER A 15 -8.32 43.61 -43.23
CA SER A 15 -7.92 44.07 -41.90
C SER A 15 -9.15 43.99 -41.00
N SER A 16 -9.19 43.02 -40.10
CA SER A 16 -10.05 43.12 -38.91
C SER A 16 -9.16 43.60 -37.76
N PRO A 17 -9.42 44.80 -37.20
CA PRO A 17 -8.61 45.36 -36.14
C PRO A 17 -9.00 44.77 -34.77
N ALA A 18 -8.13 45.01 -33.80
CA ALA A 18 -8.33 44.78 -32.37
C ALA A 18 -8.15 43.34 -31.87
N ALA A 19 -6.92 42.85 -32.06
CA ALA A 19 -6.32 41.98 -31.06
C ALA A 19 -6.15 42.73 -29.72
N LYS A 20 -6.29 41.96 -28.63
CA LYS A 20 -5.78 42.17 -27.26
C LYS A 20 -6.67 42.97 -26.30
N LEU A 21 -7.61 42.26 -25.68
CA LEU A 21 -7.81 42.40 -24.24
C LEU A 21 -7.33 41.11 -23.56
N VAL A 22 -6.04 41.08 -23.22
CA VAL A 22 -5.47 40.06 -22.33
C VAL A 22 -5.99 40.37 -20.93
N VAL A 23 -7.05 39.69 -20.51
CA VAL A 23 -7.37 39.59 -19.08
C VAL A 23 -6.50 38.46 -18.54
N ALA A 24 -5.25 38.80 -18.21
CA ALA A 24 -4.40 37.94 -17.41
C ALA A 24 -5.01 37.86 -16.00
N ARG A 25 -5.88 36.87 -15.76
CA ARG A 25 -6.18 36.42 -14.40
C ARG A 25 -4.97 35.65 -13.88
N ALA A 26 -3.96 36.37 -13.44
CA ALA A 26 -2.88 35.81 -12.64
C ALA A 26 -3.41 35.61 -11.22
N HIS A 27 -3.98 34.44 -10.90
CA HIS A 27 -4.07 33.87 -9.54
C HIS A 27 -4.54 32.41 -9.63
N ALA A 28 -3.66 31.52 -10.11
CA ALA A 28 -3.73 30.11 -9.76
C ALA A 28 -2.48 29.82 -8.93
N SER A 29 -2.56 30.09 -7.62
CA SER A 29 -1.60 29.55 -6.68
C SER A 29 -1.85 28.05 -6.64
N GLU A 30 -0.93 27.26 -7.17
CA GLU A 30 -0.95 25.80 -6.98
C GLU A 30 -1.00 25.51 -5.48
N ALA A 31 -2.07 24.85 -5.03
CA ALA A 31 -2.12 24.30 -3.69
C ALA A 31 -1.08 23.17 -3.64
N LYS A 32 0.09 23.47 -3.08
CA LYS A 32 1.11 22.46 -2.77
C LYS A 32 0.45 21.50 -1.78
N ALA A 33 0.03 20.33 -2.28
CA ALA A 33 -0.55 19.28 -1.47
C ALA A 33 0.48 18.90 -0.41
N HIS A 34 0.23 19.33 0.82
CA HIS A 34 1.00 18.92 1.97
C HIS A 34 0.62 17.45 2.22
N GLN A 35 1.37 16.53 1.61
CA GLN A 35 1.31 15.13 1.98
C GLN A 35 1.87 15.04 3.39
N SER A 36 0.99 15.03 4.39
CA SER A 36 1.36 14.61 5.71
C SER A 36 1.56 13.10 5.66
N GLU A 37 2.81 12.68 5.52
CA GLU A 37 3.22 11.34 5.90
C GLU A 37 2.98 11.22 7.41
N SER A 38 1.77 10.82 7.80
CA SER A 38 1.47 10.51 9.18
C SER A 38 2.36 9.32 9.54
N LYS A 39 3.44 9.56 10.29
CA LYS A 39 4.25 8.51 10.91
C LYS A 39 3.34 7.80 11.91
N GLN A 40 2.63 6.77 11.44
CA GLN A 40 1.68 6.02 12.24
C GLN A 40 2.46 5.31 13.35
N GLN A 41 2.22 5.70 14.60
CA GLN A 41 2.91 5.11 15.75
C GLN A 41 2.66 3.59 15.82
N PRO A 42 3.66 2.74 16.09
CA PRO A 42 3.48 1.29 16.10
C PRO A 42 2.49 0.86 17.19
N ASN A 43 1.63 -0.11 16.90
CA ASN A 43 0.70 -0.68 17.88
C ASN A 43 1.14 -2.10 18.23
N ILE A 44 2.04 -2.21 19.20
CA ILE A 44 2.70 -3.47 19.52
C ILE A 44 1.83 -4.32 20.45
N LYS A 45 1.59 -5.58 20.07
CA LYS A 45 0.93 -6.59 20.89
C LYS A 45 1.87 -7.77 21.14
N SER A 46 1.89 -8.25 22.38
CA SER A 46 2.62 -9.46 22.78
C SER A 46 1.72 -10.70 22.68
N PHE A 47 2.23 -11.76 22.07
CA PHE A 47 1.63 -13.09 21.99
C PHE A 47 2.52 -14.10 22.73
N GLN A 48 1.96 -14.82 23.70
CA GLN A 48 2.65 -15.91 24.38
C GLN A 48 2.21 -17.23 23.76
N ILE A 49 3.13 -17.96 23.15
CA ILE A 49 2.84 -19.18 22.40
C ILE A 49 3.53 -20.36 23.05
N TYR A 50 2.77 -21.44 23.26
CA TYR A 50 3.28 -22.72 23.73
C TYR A 50 4.22 -23.35 22.71
N ARG A 51 5.41 -23.73 23.15
CA ARG A 51 6.48 -24.32 22.33
C ARG A 51 6.94 -25.63 22.94
N TRP A 52 6.95 -26.65 22.10
CA TRP A 52 7.52 -27.95 22.38
C TRP A 52 7.99 -28.58 21.07
N SER A 53 9.12 -29.30 21.11
CA SER A 53 9.66 -30.02 19.96
C SER A 53 9.84 -31.50 20.30
N PRO A 54 9.38 -32.44 19.45
CA PRO A 54 9.64 -33.86 19.65
C PRO A 54 11.11 -34.23 19.47
N ASP A 55 11.86 -33.46 18.66
CA ASP A 55 13.27 -33.75 18.32
C ASP A 55 14.22 -33.40 19.47
N ASN A 56 13.81 -32.47 20.35
CA ASN A 56 14.53 -32.11 21.57
C ASN A 56 13.54 -32.17 22.74
N PRO A 57 13.38 -33.35 23.39
CA PRO A 57 12.36 -33.59 24.40
C PRO A 57 12.71 -32.87 25.72
N GLY A 58 12.59 -31.55 25.71
CA GLY A 58 12.68 -30.67 26.86
C GLY A 58 11.30 -30.36 27.46
N LYS A 59 11.32 -29.58 28.55
CA LYS A 59 10.09 -29.04 29.13
C LYS A 59 9.44 -28.06 28.14
N PRO A 60 8.12 -28.12 27.93
CA PRO A 60 7.44 -27.11 27.15
C PRO A 60 7.58 -25.72 27.76
N GLU A 61 7.64 -24.71 26.91
CA GLU A 61 7.83 -23.31 27.32
C GLU A 61 6.83 -22.37 26.63
N LEU A 62 6.58 -21.23 27.26
CA LEU A 62 5.86 -20.12 26.65
C LEU A 62 6.88 -19.13 26.08
N LYS A 63 6.84 -18.93 24.77
CA LYS A 63 7.71 -17.97 24.08
C LYS A 63 6.89 -16.73 23.69
N GLU A 64 7.41 -15.55 24.03
CA GLU A 64 6.78 -14.27 23.73
C GLU A 64 7.20 -13.75 22.35
N TYR A 65 6.24 -13.26 21.57
CA TYR A 65 6.46 -12.58 20.29
C TYR A 65 5.76 -11.23 20.29
N LYS A 66 6.45 -10.18 19.85
CA LYS A 66 5.92 -8.83 19.74
C LYS A 66 5.60 -8.53 18.28
N ILE A 67 4.35 -8.16 18.00
CA ILE A 67 3.84 -7.90 16.66
C ILE A 67 3.23 -6.50 16.59
N ASP A 68 3.56 -5.75 15.55
CA ASP A 68 2.83 -4.53 15.22
C ASP A 68 1.50 -4.87 14.55
N LEU A 69 0.40 -4.52 15.21
CA LEU A 69 -0.96 -4.74 14.74
C LEU A 69 -1.30 -3.90 13.50
N LYS A 70 -0.53 -2.84 13.19
CA LYS A 70 -0.71 -2.06 11.97
C LYS A 70 -0.20 -2.77 10.72
N GLU A 71 0.77 -3.67 10.90
CA GLU A 71 1.37 -4.48 9.84
C GLU A 71 0.85 -5.93 9.85
N CYS A 72 -0.24 -6.18 10.56
CA CYS A 72 -0.84 -7.49 10.73
C CYS A 72 -2.33 -7.44 10.38
N GLY A 73 -2.84 -8.55 9.85
CA GLY A 73 -4.29 -8.73 9.67
C GLY A 73 -5.02 -8.75 11.03
N PRO A 74 -6.36 -8.59 11.02
CA PRO A 74 -7.15 -8.46 12.23
C PRO A 74 -7.29 -9.77 13.04
N MET A 75 -7.02 -10.93 12.43
CA MET A 75 -7.23 -12.23 13.08
C MET A 75 -5.97 -12.73 13.80
N VAL A 76 -6.12 -13.51 14.87
CA VAL A 76 -4.99 -14.17 15.54
C VAL A 76 -4.22 -15.10 14.58
N LEU A 77 -4.92 -15.73 13.63
CA LEU A 77 -4.29 -16.55 12.61
C LEU A 77 -3.31 -15.74 11.73
N ASP A 78 -3.60 -14.46 11.47
CA ASP A 78 -2.72 -13.59 10.70
C ASP A 78 -1.43 -13.30 11.48
N ALA A 79 -1.55 -13.06 12.79
CA ALA A 79 -0.40 -12.88 13.67
C ALA A 79 0.49 -14.13 13.72
N LEU A 80 -0.11 -15.33 13.82
CA LEU A 80 0.64 -16.60 13.79
C LEU A 80 1.37 -16.81 12.46
N ILE A 81 0.72 -16.46 11.34
CA ILE A 81 1.34 -16.53 10.01
C ILE A 81 2.49 -15.54 9.90
N LYS A 82 2.31 -14.29 10.37
CA LYS A 82 3.35 -13.26 10.38
C LYS A 82 4.56 -13.69 11.21
N ILE A 83 4.33 -14.19 12.44
CA ILE A 83 5.38 -14.73 13.30
C ILE A 83 6.15 -15.83 12.56
N LYS A 84 5.44 -16.79 11.94
CA LYS A 84 6.10 -17.89 11.23
C LYS A 84 6.92 -17.41 10.04
N ASN A 85 6.42 -16.44 9.27
CA ASN A 85 7.08 -16.02 8.04
C ASN A 85 8.26 -15.09 8.29
N GLU A 86 8.14 -14.18 9.26
CA GLU A 86 9.07 -13.06 9.42
C GLU A 86 10.00 -13.18 10.64
N ILE A 87 9.57 -13.88 11.70
CA ILE A 87 10.28 -13.87 12.99
C ILE A 87 10.85 -15.25 13.35
N ASP A 88 10.03 -16.29 13.28
CA ASP A 88 10.40 -17.65 13.69
C ASP A 88 9.72 -18.72 12.81
N GLN A 89 10.45 -19.16 11.78
CA GLN A 89 10.00 -20.19 10.84
C GLN A 89 9.78 -21.57 11.47
N SER A 90 10.30 -21.83 12.67
CA SER A 90 10.09 -23.08 13.40
C SER A 90 8.72 -23.18 14.08
N LEU A 91 8.00 -22.05 14.22
CA LEU A 91 6.64 -22.06 14.75
C LEU A 91 5.72 -22.90 13.84
N THR A 92 5.03 -23.88 14.43
CA THR A 92 4.23 -24.84 13.67
C THR A 92 2.81 -24.91 14.23
N PHE A 93 1.81 -24.78 13.35
CA PHE A 93 0.39 -24.87 13.65
C PHE A 93 -0.39 -25.29 12.39
N ARG A 94 -1.59 -25.83 12.58
CA ARG A 94 -2.46 -26.27 11.48
C ARG A 94 -3.36 -25.11 11.02
N ARG A 95 -3.57 -25.02 9.70
CA ARG A 95 -4.42 -24.00 9.06
C ARG A 95 -4.79 -24.40 7.63
N SER A 96 -6.01 -24.05 7.22
CA SER A 96 -6.53 -24.26 5.85
C SER A 96 -7.43 -23.09 5.39
N CYS A 97 -8.73 -23.11 5.68
CA CYS A 97 -9.74 -22.26 5.02
C CYS A 97 -9.74 -20.75 5.38
N ARG A 98 -9.15 -20.34 6.52
CA ARG A 98 -9.14 -18.94 7.00
C ARG A 98 -10.50 -18.25 7.28
N GLU A 99 -11.61 -18.95 7.09
CA GLU A 99 -12.98 -18.44 7.33
C GLU A 99 -13.76 -19.25 8.37
N GLY A 100 -13.07 -20.10 9.13
CA GLY A 100 -13.66 -20.82 10.27
C GLY A 100 -14.45 -22.10 9.95
N ILE A 101 -14.56 -22.50 8.68
CA ILE A 101 -15.40 -23.66 8.31
C ILE A 101 -14.76 -25.05 8.57
N CYS A 102 -13.43 -25.19 8.45
CA CYS A 102 -12.76 -26.50 8.49
C CYS A 102 -12.30 -26.98 9.88
N GLY A 103 -12.32 -26.12 10.90
CA GLY A 103 -11.80 -26.44 12.24
C GLY A 103 -10.29 -26.72 12.33
N SER A 104 -9.51 -26.59 11.24
CA SER A 104 -8.10 -26.97 11.23
C SER A 104 -7.21 -26.15 12.19
N CYS A 105 -7.58 -24.89 12.46
CA CYS A 105 -6.82 -23.98 13.33
C CYS A 105 -7.44 -23.83 14.73
N ALA A 106 -8.15 -24.85 15.23
CA ALA A 106 -8.64 -24.86 16.60
C ALA A 106 -7.47 -24.86 17.61
N MET A 107 -7.51 -23.92 18.55
CA MET A 107 -6.52 -23.75 19.62
C MET A 107 -7.11 -22.93 20.78
N ASN A 108 -6.40 -22.92 21.91
CA ASN A 108 -6.77 -22.15 23.10
C ASN A 108 -6.24 -20.71 23.00
N ILE A 109 -7.10 -19.70 23.15
CA ILE A 109 -6.73 -18.27 23.07
C ILE A 109 -7.43 -17.54 24.22
N ASP A 110 -6.67 -16.91 25.10
CA ASP A 110 -7.15 -16.15 26.27
C ASP A 110 -8.10 -16.91 27.23
N GLY A 111 -8.05 -18.24 27.26
CA GLY A 111 -8.83 -19.07 28.20
C GLY A 111 -8.95 -20.50 27.76
#